data_AF-A0A2T2VEY7-F1
#
_entry.id   AF-A0A2T2VEY7-F1
#
_cell.length_a   1.000
_cell.length_b   1.000
_cell.length_c   1.000
_cell.angle_alpha   90.00
_cell.angle_beta   90.00
_cell.angle_gamma   90.00
#
_symmetry.space_group_name_H-M   'P 1'
#
loop_
_entity.id
_entity.type
_entity.pdbx_description
1 polymer ?
#
loop_
_entity_poly.entity_id
_entity_poly.type
_entity_poly.pdbx_seq_one_letter_code
_entity_poly.pdbx_strand_id
1 'polypeptide(L)' 'MRERVDASPEVALILGSGLGRLAEAANETTVVPVSDIPDYPESTVEGHHGQLVFGVLEGTRVVFMQGRVHLYEGYPVQ' A
#
# COMPACT_ATOMS: atom_id res chain seq x y z
N MET A 1 -7.64 2.70 -10.94
CA MET A 1 -7.07 3.41 -9.76
C MET A 1 -7.69 4.79 -9.56
N ARG A 2 -7.61 5.73 -10.52
CA ARG A 2 -8.19 7.09 -10.37
C ARG A 2 -9.71 7.13 -10.13
N GLU A 3 -10.45 6.11 -10.56
CA GLU A 3 -11.89 5.97 -10.30
C GLU A 3 -12.21 5.38 -8.92
N ARG A 4 -11.20 4.82 -8.23
CA ARG A 4 -11.36 4.16 -6.93
C ARG A 4 -10.92 5.05 -5.77
N VAL A 5 -10.23 6.17 -6.04
CA VAL A 5 -9.63 7.04 -5.03
C VAL A 5 -9.91 8.49 -5.40
N ASP A 6 -10.62 9.21 -4.53
CA ASP A 6 -11.13 10.55 -4.82
C ASP A 6 -10.04 11.63 -4.90
N ALA A 7 -8.92 11.42 -4.22
CA ALA A 7 -7.85 12.41 -4.14
C ALA A 7 -6.46 11.79 -4.34
N SER A 8 -5.60 12.52 -5.07
CA SER A 8 -4.20 12.12 -5.23
C SER A 8 -3.48 12.24 -3.89
N PRO A 9 -2.74 11.21 -3.45
CA PRO A 9 -1.87 11.31 -2.29
C PRO A 9 -0.73 12.30 -2.56
N GLU A 10 -0.27 12.95 -1.49
CA GLU A 10 0.90 13.83 -1.48
C GLU A 10 2.16 13.05 -1.15
N VAL A 11 2.03 11.99 -0.34
CA VAL A 11 3.13 11.14 0.11
C VAL A 11 2.77 9.67 -0.08
N ALA A 12 3.75 8.87 -0.49
CA ALA A 12 3.66 7.41 -0.50
C ALA A 12 4.60 6.81 0.56
N LEU A 13 4.08 5.88 1.36
CA LEU A 13 4.84 5.17 2.39
C LEU A 13 4.85 3.67 2.09
N ILE A 14 6.05 3.08 1.99
CA ILE A 14 6.22 1.63 1.86
C ILE A 14 6.44 1.03 3.24
N LEU A 15 5.49 0.23 3.71
CA LEU A 15 5.52 -0.35 5.04
C LEU A 15 6.14 -1.75 4.99
N GLY A 16 7.29 -1.91 5.64
CA GLY A 16 7.94 -3.21 5.81
C GLY A 16 7.27 -4.07 6.88
N SER A 17 7.85 -5.25 7.11
CA SER A 17 7.41 -6.21 8.13
C SER A 17 7.25 -5.54 9.50
N GLY A 18 6.08 -5.75 10.14
CA GLY A 18 5.75 -5.17 11.45
C GLY A 18 5.26 -3.72 11.43
N LEU A 19 5.37 -3.00 10.30
CA LEU A 19 4.96 -1.59 10.20
C LEU A 19 3.55 -1.40 9.61
N GLY A 20 2.89 -2.49 9.18
CA GLY A 20 1.58 -2.43 8.52
C GLY A 20 0.55 -1.62 9.30
N ARG A 21 0.51 -1.77 10.63
CA ARG A 21 -0.48 -1.10 11.50
C ARG A 21 -0.42 0.43 11.46
N LEU A 22 0.65 1.04 10.93
CA LEU A 22 0.70 2.49 10.75
C LEU A 22 -0.45 3.02 9.88
N ALA A 23 -0.92 2.24 8.91
CA ALA A 23 -2.07 2.64 8.09
C ALA A 23 -3.38 2.73 8.88
N GLU A 24 -3.49 2.05 10.04
CA GLU A 24 -4.66 2.13 10.92
C GLU A 24 -4.79 3.51 11.61
N ALA A 25 -3.72 4.31 11.64
CA ALA A 25 -3.73 5.67 12.20
C ALA A 25 -4.29 6.72 11.23
N ALA A 26 -4.52 6.37 9.96
CA ALA A 26 -5.07 7.28 8.96
C ALA A 26 -6.60 7.36 9.04
N ASN A 27 -7.13 8.54 8.73
CA ASN A 27 -8.57 8.79 8.61
C ASN A 27 -9.00 8.80 7.13
N GLU A 28 -10.31 8.78 6.89
CA GLU A 28 -10.90 8.88 5.53
C GLU A 28 -10.31 7.83 4.57
N THR A 29 -10.22 6.58 5.04
CA THR A 29 -9.45 5.56 4.35
C THR A 29 -10.22 4.88 3.23
N THR A 30 -9.52 4.65 2.11
CA THR A 30 -9.95 3.79 1.02
C THR A 30 -8.94 2.67 0.85
N VAL A 31 -9.37 1.42 0.99
CA VAL A 31 -8.53 0.24 0.86
C VAL A 31 -8.69 -0.35 -0.54
N VAL A 32 -7.58 -0.54 -1.24
CA VAL A 32 -7.53 -1.18 -2.55
C VAL A 32 -6.64 -2.43 -2.43
N PRO A 33 -7.21 -3.64 -2.53
CA PRO A 33 -6.43 -4.86 -2.62
C PRO A 33 -5.48 -4.81 -3.82
N VAL A 34 -4.23 -5.25 -3.65
CA VAL A 34 -3.28 -5.21 -4.78
C VAL A 34 -3.65 -6.18 -5.90
N SER A 35 -4.39 -7.26 -5.59
CA SER A 35 -4.93 -8.22 -6.56
C SER A 35 -5.93 -7.60 -7.53
N ASP A 36 -6.51 -6.44 -7.19
CA ASP A 36 -7.41 -5.69 -8.07
C ASP A 36 -6.68 -4.72 -9.00
N ILE A 37 -5.35 -4.60 -8.87
CA ILE A 37 -4.53 -3.67 -9.63
C ILE A 37 -3.81 -4.46 -10.73
N PRO A 38 -4.13 -4.20 -12.02
CA PRO A 38 -3.45 -4.85 -13.12
C PRO A 38 -1.92 -4.68 -13.03
N ASP A 39 -1.19 -5.76 -13.29
CA ASP A 39 0.28 -5.81 -13.33
C ASP A 39 0.99 -5.47 -12.01
N TYR A 40 0.25 -5.36 -10.89
CA TYR A 40 0.85 -5.09 -9.60
C TYR A 40 1.44 -6.37 -8.99
N PRO A 41 2.67 -6.33 -8.45
CA PRO A 41 3.32 -7.52 -7.92
C PRO A 41 2.71 -7.92 -6.56
N GLU A 42 2.36 -9.19 -6.42
CA GLU A 42 1.83 -9.75 -5.16
C GLU A 42 2.98 -10.20 -4.25
N SER A 43 2.97 -9.77 -2.98
CA SER A 43 3.93 -10.29 -2.01
C SER A 43 3.40 -11.59 -1.40
N THR A 44 4.26 -12.59 -1.30
CA THR A 44 3.92 -13.90 -0.72
C THR A 44 4.40 -14.03 0.74
N VAL A 45 4.93 -12.96 1.32
CA VAL A 45 5.53 -12.96 2.67
C VAL A 45 4.48 -12.76 3.75
N GLU A 46 4.58 -13.55 4.82
CA GLU A 46 3.68 -13.44 5.98
C GLU A 46 3.77 -12.05 6.64
N GLY A 47 2.62 -11.46 6.96
CA GLY A 47 2.52 -10.11 7.52
C GLY A 47 2.50 -8.98 6.48
N HIS A 48 2.59 -9.29 5.18
CA HIS A 48 2.27 -8.35 4.12
C HIS A 48 0.79 -8.50 3.76
N HIS A 49 0.00 -7.47 4.05
CA HIS A 49 -1.46 -7.53 3.83
C HIS A 49 -1.84 -7.48 2.35
N GLY A 50 -0.94 -7.05 1.47
CA GLY A 50 -1.22 -7.01 0.03
C GLY A 50 -2.30 -5.99 -0.30
N GLN A 51 -2.22 -4.80 0.29
CA GLN A 51 -3.19 -3.73 0.03
C GLN A 51 -2.52 -2.35 -0.01
N LEU A 52 -3.12 -1.48 -0.81
CA LEU A 52 -2.87 -0.05 -0.78
C LEU A 52 -3.96 0.61 0.06
N VAL A 53 -3.56 1.38 1.07
CA VAL A 53 -4.49 2.16 1.88
C VAL A 53 -4.27 3.63 1.54
N PHE A 54 -5.27 4.28 0.99
CA PHE A 54 -5.29 5.73 0.79
C PHE A 54 -5.99 6.35 1.98
N GLY A 55 -5.51 7.49 2.49
CA GLY A 55 -6.16 8.19 3.60
C GLY A 55 -5.47 9.48 3.97
N VAL A 56 -5.86 10.04 5.12
CA VAL A 56 -5.31 11.28 5.67
C VAL A 56 -4.61 10.99 6.99
N LEU A 57 -3.31 11.27 7.07
CA LEU A 57 -2.50 11.15 8.28
C LEU A 57 -1.95 12.53 8.65
N GLU A 58 -2.26 13.01 9.86
CA GLU A 58 -1.83 14.34 10.34
C GLU A 58 -2.14 15.47 9.33
N GLY A 59 -3.33 15.42 8.72
CA GLY A 59 -3.78 16.39 7.70
C GLY A 59 -3.16 16.23 6.31
N THR A 60 -2.28 15.25 6.11
CA THR A 60 -1.61 14.99 4.83
C THR A 60 -2.27 13.81 4.12
N ARG A 61 -2.52 13.91 2.80
CA ARG A 61 -3.00 12.76 2.01
C ARG A 61 -1.87 11.78 1.77
N VAL A 62 -2.02 10.54 2.21
CA VAL A 62 -1.00 9.50 2.15
C VAL A 62 -1.56 8.25 1.47
N VAL A 63 -0.72 7.58 0.67
CA VAL A 63 -0.93 6.18 0.29
C VAL A 63 0.07 5.30 1.05
N PHE A 64 -0.44 4.29 1.74
CA PHE A 64 0.35 3.28 2.45
C PHE A 64 0.36 2.00 1.62
N MET A 65 1.55 1.52 1.27
CA MET A 65 1.75 0.20 0.67
C MET A 65 2.01 -0.77 1.83
N GLN A 66 0.98 -1.52 2.23
CA GLN A 66 1.07 -2.48 3.34
C GLN A 66 1.71 -3.79 2.86
N GLY A 67 3.03 -3.77 2.82
CA GLY A 67 3.86 -4.81 2.24
C GLY A 67 4.63 -4.30 1.03
N ARG A 68 5.64 -5.07 0.66
CA ARG A 68 6.52 -4.83 -0.48
C ARG A 68 6.97 -6.18 -1.03
N VAL A 69 7.41 -6.17 -2.27
CA VAL A 69 8.08 -7.33 -2.84
C VAL A 69 9.57 -7.27 -2.61
N HIS A 70 10.19 -8.43 -2.56
CA HIS A 70 11.61 -8.61 -2.37
C HIS A 70 12.20 -9.42 -3.52
N LEU A 71 13.47 -9.19 -3.82
CA LEU A 71 14.17 -9.92 -4.89
C LEU A 71 14.22 -11.43 -4.65
N TYR A 72 14.26 -11.86 -3.39
CA TYR A 72 14.24 -13.28 -3.04
C TYR A 72 12.89 -13.95 -3.31
N GLU A 73 11.81 -13.19 -3.55
CA GLU A 73 10.52 -13.72 -4.00
C GLU A 73 10.53 -14.04 -5.51
N GLY A 74 11.65 -13.83 -6.21
CA GLY A 74 11.82 -14.13 -7.64
C GLY A 74 11.56 -12.95 -8.58
N TYR A 75 11.29 -11.76 -8.03
CA TYR A 75 11.08 -10.55 -8.81
C TYR A 75 12.41 -10.00 -9.37
N PRO A 76 12.47 -9.59 -10.65
CA PRO A 76 13.64 -8.96 -11.23
C PRO A 76 13.84 -7.54 -10.69
N VAL A 77 15.09 -7.07 -10.62
CA VAL A 77 15.38 -5.64 -10.53
C VAL A 77 15.10 -5.05 -11.91
N GLN A 78 14.19 -4.08 -11.99
CA GLN A 78 13.95 -3.29 -13.20
C GLN A 78 14.87 -2.07 -13.24
#